data_AF-A0A7L2V3N5-F1
#
_entry.id   AF-A0A7L2V3N5-F1
#
_cell.length_a   1.000
_cell.length_b   1.000
_cell.length_c   1.000
_cell.angle_alpha   90.00
_cell.angle_beta   90.00
_cell.angle_gamma   90.00
#
_symmetry.space_group_name_H-M   'P 1'
#
loop_
_entity.id
_entity.type
_entity.pdbx_description
1 polymer ?
#
loop_
_entity_poly.entity_id
_entity_poly.type
_entity_poly.pdbx_seq_one_letter_code
_entity_poly.pdbx_strand_id
1 'polypeptide(L)'
;QYSHQPRILHSDSIQKVAANTDVSEMWENDLRPLLIERYSGSQGNYVVQQHIKHRLQRLQAGWEIEEDTFQRYTPYGYQTFSNIISTLDPSAKRHLVLACHYDSKFFGQQWQERVFVGATDSAVPCAMILELARALDNKLQLIKTSSTSRPDLSLQLIFFDGEEAFVRWSPSDSLYGSKHLAQKMVSTPHPPGSTTTNQLQGIDLLVLLDLIGAPNPVFPNYFPNTIRWFQRLQAIEQELHNMDLLKNHSVERQYFQTTFHRGLVEDDHVPFLLRG
;
A
#
# COMPACT_ATOMS: atom_id res chain seq x y z
N GLN A 1 0.81 -18.67 -17.08
CA GLN A 1 -0.12 -19.56 -16.36
C GLN A 1 -0.03 -19.20 -14.88
N TYR A 2 -1.14 -18.76 -14.25
CA TYR A 2 -1.12 -18.38 -12.83
C TYR A 2 -1.13 -19.63 -11.95
N SER A 3 0.01 -19.98 -11.35
CA SER A 3 0.13 -21.17 -10.49
C SER A 3 -0.33 -20.92 -9.06
N HIS A 4 -0.21 -19.69 -8.55
CA HIS A 4 -0.55 -19.37 -7.16
C HIS A 4 -2.06 -19.28 -6.92
N GLN A 5 -2.55 -20.04 -5.95
CA GLN A 5 -3.96 -20.09 -5.55
C GLN A 5 -4.12 -19.69 -4.09
N PRO A 6 -5.18 -18.94 -3.73
CA PRO A 6 -5.45 -18.62 -2.34
C PRO A 6 -5.90 -19.88 -1.59
N ARG A 7 -5.46 -20.03 -0.34
CA ARG A 7 -6.10 -20.95 0.60
C ARG A 7 -7.21 -20.19 1.33
N ILE A 8 -8.46 -20.50 0.98
CA ILE A 8 -9.64 -19.83 1.55
C ILE A 8 -9.75 -20.19 3.04
N LEU A 9 -10.00 -19.18 3.87
CA LEU A 9 -10.19 -19.34 5.31
C LEU A 9 -11.56 -19.95 5.62
N HIS A 10 -11.62 -20.83 6.61
CA HIS A 10 -12.89 -21.27 7.20
C HIS A 10 -13.50 -20.18 8.07
N SER A 11 -14.81 -20.24 8.31
CA SER A 11 -15.57 -19.24 9.07
C SER A 11 -14.94 -18.88 10.44
N ASP A 12 -14.48 -19.87 11.21
CA ASP A 12 -13.80 -19.62 12.50
C ASP A 12 -12.52 -18.79 12.34
N SER A 13 -11.78 -18.99 11.24
CA SER A 13 -10.57 -18.21 10.95
C SER A 13 -10.91 -16.80 10.48
N ILE A 14 -12.00 -16.65 9.72
CA ILE A 14 -12.50 -15.34 9.28
C ILE A 14 -12.91 -14.51 10.51
N GLN A 15 -13.69 -15.07 11.42
CA GLN A 15 -14.08 -14.39 12.67
C GLN A 15 -12.86 -13.96 13.50
N LYS A 16 -11.86 -14.84 13.64
CA LYS A 16 -10.62 -14.50 14.35
C LYS A 16 -9.84 -13.37 13.69
N VAL A 17 -9.76 -13.34 12.36
CA VAL A 17 -9.10 -12.23 11.65
C VAL A 17 -9.88 -10.93 11.81
N ALA A 18 -11.20 -10.96 11.65
CA ALA A 18 -12.06 -9.79 11.82
C ALA A 18 -12.04 -9.24 13.26
N ALA A 19 -11.94 -10.11 14.27
CA ALA A 19 -11.88 -9.70 15.67
C ALA A 19 -10.52 -9.12 16.10
N ASN A 20 -9.46 -9.36 15.33
CA ASN A 20 -8.12 -8.87 15.65
C ASN A 20 -7.88 -7.42 15.18
N THR A 21 -8.74 -6.89 14.30
CA THR A 21 -8.64 -5.50 13.87
C THR A 21 -9.45 -4.57 14.79
N ASP A 22 -8.86 -3.43 15.13
CA ASP A 22 -9.50 -2.40 15.96
C ASP A 22 -9.42 -1.05 15.25
N VAL A 23 -10.55 -0.62 14.68
CA VAL A 23 -10.66 0.65 13.95
C VAL A 23 -10.42 1.85 14.88
N SER A 24 -10.72 1.75 16.18
CA SER A 24 -10.48 2.83 17.14
C SER A 24 -8.99 2.91 17.49
N GLU A 25 -8.32 1.77 17.64
CA GLU A 25 -6.86 1.70 17.82
C GLU A 25 -6.14 2.27 16.59
N MET A 26 -6.55 1.86 15.38
CA MET A 26 -6.03 2.40 14.11
C MET A 26 -6.27 3.91 14.02
N TRP A 27 -7.46 4.39 14.38
CA TRP A 27 -7.78 5.81 14.33
C TRP A 27 -6.85 6.65 15.19
N GLU A 28 -6.70 6.29 16.46
CA GLU A 28 -5.89 7.07 17.41
C GLU A 28 -4.38 6.93 17.19
N ASN A 29 -3.92 5.72 16.89
CA ASN A 29 -2.49 5.42 16.89
C ASN A 29 -1.83 5.40 15.52
N ASP A 30 -2.59 5.21 14.43
CA ASP A 30 -2.06 5.09 13.08
C ASP A 30 -2.58 6.21 12.15
N LEU A 31 -3.86 6.58 12.19
CA LEU A 31 -4.42 7.60 11.30
C LEU A 31 -4.21 9.03 11.80
N ARG A 32 -4.60 9.33 13.04
CA ARG A 32 -4.54 10.69 13.60
C ARG A 32 -3.15 11.34 13.50
N PRO A 33 -2.02 10.63 13.72
CA PRO A 33 -0.68 11.20 13.54
C PRO A 33 -0.34 11.56 12.09
N LEU A 34 -1.03 10.96 11.11
CA LEU A 34 -0.85 11.21 9.68
C LEU A 34 -1.67 12.40 9.18
N LEU A 35 -2.71 12.82 9.91
CA LEU A 35 -3.61 13.93 9.55
C LEU A 35 -2.99 15.32 9.79
N ILE A 36 -1.81 15.51 9.22
CA ILE A 36 -1.05 16.77 9.18
C ILE A 36 -0.66 17.06 7.72
N GLU A 37 -0.27 18.31 7.44
CA GLU A 37 0.35 18.65 6.16
C GLU A 37 1.71 17.95 6.03
N ARG A 38 1.91 17.21 4.94
CA ARG A 38 3.03 16.27 4.78
C ARG A 38 3.51 16.16 3.32
N TYR A 39 3.47 17.25 2.56
CA TYR A 39 4.04 17.29 1.20
C TYR A 39 5.55 17.01 1.23
N SER A 40 6.09 16.40 0.18
CA SER A 40 7.50 16.00 0.10
C SER A 40 8.45 17.17 0.44
N GLY A 41 9.37 16.93 1.37
CA GLY A 41 10.30 17.95 1.86
C GLY A 41 9.85 18.77 3.06
N SER A 42 8.57 18.71 3.44
CA SER A 42 8.09 19.39 4.65
C SER A 42 8.54 18.68 5.93
N GLN A 43 8.51 19.40 7.06
CA GLN A 43 8.72 18.80 8.37
C GLN A 43 7.67 17.73 8.70
N GLY A 44 6.42 17.94 8.28
CA GLY A 44 5.34 16.97 8.50
C GLY A 44 5.54 15.67 7.73
N ASN A 45 6.08 15.73 6.51
CA ASN A 45 6.49 14.56 5.75
C ASN A 45 7.53 13.74 6.51
N TYR A 46 8.59 14.37 7.03
CA TYR A 46 9.58 13.70 7.87
C TYR A 46 8.97 13.07 9.14
N VAL A 47 8.07 13.78 9.82
CA VAL A 47 7.36 13.27 11.01
C VAL A 47 6.53 12.01 10.66
N VAL A 48 5.81 12.03 9.55
CA VAL A 48 5.06 10.87 9.05
C VAL A 48 5.97 9.72 8.69
N GLN A 49 7.11 9.97 8.04
CA GLN A 49 8.09 8.92 7.76
C GLN A 49 8.54 8.23 9.06
N GLN A 50 8.91 9.01 10.08
CA GLN A 50 9.33 8.43 11.37
C GLN A 50 8.18 7.67 12.05
N HIS A 51 6.95 8.18 11.94
CA HIS A 51 5.77 7.51 12.47
C HIS A 51 5.59 6.12 11.83
N ILE A 52 5.53 6.03 10.51
CA ILE A 52 5.37 4.77 9.77
C ILE A 52 6.46 3.77 10.18
N LYS A 53 7.73 4.19 10.17
CA LYS A 53 8.86 3.33 10.55
C LYS A 53 8.75 2.85 11.99
N HIS A 54 8.42 3.74 12.93
CA HIS A 54 8.28 3.41 14.33
C HIS A 54 7.14 2.41 14.60
N ARG A 55 5.99 2.58 13.93
CA ARG A 55 4.85 1.65 14.06
C ARG A 55 5.24 0.25 13.60
N LEU A 56 5.94 0.12 12.48
CA LEU A 56 6.38 -1.17 11.94
C LEU A 56 7.52 -1.81 12.76
N GLN A 57 8.48 -1.03 13.25
CA GLN A 57 9.61 -1.52 14.06
C GLN A 57 9.20 -2.13 15.40
N ARG A 58 8.03 -1.74 15.93
CA ARG A 58 7.50 -2.27 17.20
C ARG A 58 6.84 -3.64 17.06
N LEU A 59 6.59 -4.10 15.84
CA LEU A 59 5.93 -5.36 15.56
C LEU A 59 6.90 -6.53 15.70
N GLN A 60 6.40 -7.66 16.21
CA GLN A 60 7.18 -8.86 16.48
C GLN A 60 7.51 -9.67 15.22
N ALA A 61 6.81 -9.40 14.12
CA ALA A 61 7.05 -10.00 12.81
C ALA A 61 8.46 -9.68 12.28
N GLY A 62 9.10 -8.62 12.77
CA GLY A 62 10.51 -8.32 12.49
C GLY A 62 10.73 -7.82 11.07
N TRP A 63 10.00 -6.76 10.69
CA TRP A 63 10.11 -6.10 9.39
C TRP A 63 11.49 -5.46 9.17
N GLU A 64 12.05 -5.65 7.98
CA GLU A 64 13.23 -4.91 7.53
C GLU A 64 12.79 -3.68 6.76
N ILE A 65 13.27 -2.50 7.20
CA ILE A 65 12.85 -1.21 6.66
C ILE A 65 14.01 -0.58 5.91
N GLU A 66 13.77 -0.25 4.65
CA GLU A 66 14.66 0.52 3.79
C GLU A 66 14.03 1.88 3.48
N GLU A 67 14.86 2.93 3.48
CA GLU A 67 14.51 4.24 2.97
C GLU A 67 15.19 4.44 1.61
N ASP A 68 14.39 4.57 0.56
CA ASP A 68 14.86 4.88 -0.79
C ASP A 68 14.83 6.39 -1.00
N THR A 69 15.87 7.07 -0.46
CA THR A 69 15.99 8.52 -0.51
C THR A 69 16.75 8.99 -1.76
N PHE A 70 16.18 9.95 -2.48
CA PHE A 70 16.78 10.52 -3.70
C PHE A 70 16.38 11.99 -3.89
N GLN A 71 17.08 12.68 -4.80
CA GLN A 71 16.74 14.05 -5.20
C GLN A 71 16.20 14.10 -6.62
N ARG A 72 15.18 14.92 -6.85
CA ARG A 72 14.64 15.18 -8.18
C ARG A 72 14.29 16.65 -8.34
N TYR A 73 14.46 17.16 -9.57
CA TYR A 73 14.03 18.51 -9.91
C TYR A 73 12.50 18.55 -10.03
N THR A 74 11.89 19.57 -9.44
CA THR A 74 10.45 19.84 -9.41
C THR A 74 10.20 21.26 -9.96
N PRO A 75 8.94 21.67 -10.17
CA PRO A 75 8.62 23.07 -10.45
C PRO A 75 9.16 24.08 -9.43
N TYR A 76 9.50 23.63 -8.20
CA TYR A 76 10.07 24.45 -7.13
C TYR A 76 11.58 24.22 -6.90
N GLY A 77 12.27 23.56 -7.84
CA GLY A 77 13.70 23.24 -7.72
C GLY A 77 13.95 21.82 -7.22
N TYR A 78 15.17 21.53 -6.78
CA TYR A 78 15.51 20.20 -6.28
C TYR A 78 14.83 19.93 -4.93
N GLN A 79 14.04 18.86 -4.90
CA GLN A 79 13.41 18.35 -3.70
C GLN A 79 13.97 16.96 -3.38
N THR A 80 14.08 16.66 -2.08
CA THR A 80 14.42 15.32 -1.58
C THR A 80 13.14 14.54 -1.32
N PHE A 81 13.09 13.31 -1.82
CA PHE A 81 12.01 12.35 -1.64
C PHE A 81 12.55 11.11 -0.94
N SER A 82 11.71 10.39 -0.20
CA SER A 82 12.09 9.13 0.45
C SER A 82 10.93 8.14 0.48
N ASN A 83 10.98 7.11 -0.38
CA ASN A 83 10.04 5.99 -0.26
C ASN A 83 10.40 5.16 0.98
N ILE A 84 9.40 4.59 1.65
CA ILE A 84 9.62 3.62 2.74
C ILE A 84 9.22 2.25 2.24
N ILE A 85 10.17 1.31 2.25
CA ILE A 85 9.96 -0.08 1.86
C ILE A 85 10.13 -0.94 3.11
N SER A 86 9.08 -1.65 3.50
CA SER A 86 9.11 -2.58 4.63
C SER A 86 8.91 -4.01 4.13
N THR A 87 9.92 -4.86 4.32
CA THR A 87 9.94 -6.23 3.78
C THR A 87 10.03 -7.24 4.92
N LEU A 88 9.12 -8.21 4.96
CA LEU A 88 9.06 -9.17 6.06
C LEU A 88 10.18 -10.22 5.97
N ASP A 89 10.38 -10.78 4.78
CA ASP A 89 11.50 -11.68 4.44
C ASP A 89 12.13 -11.23 3.13
N PRO A 90 13.22 -10.45 3.15
CA PRO A 90 13.88 -9.97 1.93
C PRO A 90 14.57 -11.06 1.12
N SER A 91 14.80 -12.24 1.71
CA SER A 91 15.42 -13.38 1.02
C SER A 91 14.42 -14.16 0.18
N ALA A 92 13.13 -14.05 0.50
CA ALA A 92 12.06 -14.67 -0.29
C ALA A 92 12.09 -14.14 -1.72
N LYS A 93 11.94 -15.01 -2.71
CA LYS A 93 12.01 -14.62 -4.14
C LYS A 93 10.80 -13.84 -4.64
N ARG A 94 9.68 -13.93 -3.92
CA ARG A 94 8.40 -13.36 -4.32
C ARG A 94 7.77 -12.61 -3.16
N HIS A 95 7.09 -11.52 -3.46
CA HIS A 95 6.35 -10.73 -2.48
C HIS A 95 4.98 -10.36 -3.02
N LEU A 96 3.95 -10.55 -2.20
CA LEU A 96 2.75 -9.75 -2.30
C LEU A 96 3.11 -8.34 -1.84
N VAL A 97 2.79 -7.32 -2.64
CA VAL A 97 3.10 -5.93 -2.30
C VAL A 97 1.80 -5.19 -2.02
N LEU A 98 1.68 -4.59 -0.83
CA LEU A 98 0.67 -3.59 -0.52
C LEU A 98 1.31 -2.22 -0.57
N ALA A 99 0.67 -1.25 -1.21
CA ALA A 99 1.23 0.08 -1.33
C ALA A 99 0.18 1.19 -1.19
N CYS A 100 0.67 2.38 -0.86
CA CYS A 100 -0.03 3.66 -0.93
C CYS A 100 1.02 4.77 -0.97
N HIS A 101 0.63 6.01 -1.25
CA HIS A 101 1.50 7.16 -1.04
C HIS A 101 1.25 7.77 0.35
N TYR A 102 2.31 8.28 0.98
CA TYR A 102 2.21 8.92 2.29
C TYR A 102 2.37 10.43 2.25
N ASP A 103 2.80 11.01 1.13
CA ASP A 103 2.80 12.46 0.99
C ASP A 103 1.36 13.00 0.96
N SER A 104 1.23 14.32 1.04
CA SER A 104 -0.03 15.03 0.81
C SER A 104 0.23 16.12 -0.20
N LYS A 105 -0.72 16.39 -1.08
CA LYS A 105 -0.59 17.47 -2.06
C LYS A 105 -0.23 18.82 -1.45
N PHE A 106 0.76 19.49 -2.04
CA PHE A 106 1.09 20.87 -1.68
C PHE A 106 0.07 21.84 -2.28
N PHE A 107 -0.63 22.59 -1.44
CA PHE A 107 -1.56 23.65 -1.87
C PHE A 107 -1.05 25.07 -1.56
N GLY A 108 0.13 25.20 -0.95
CA GLY A 108 0.69 26.48 -0.51
C GLY A 108 -0.21 27.24 0.48
N GLN A 109 0.07 28.52 0.68
CA GLN A 109 -0.66 29.39 1.63
C GLN A 109 -2.03 29.87 1.10
N GLN A 110 -2.58 29.24 0.06
CA GLN A 110 -3.78 29.72 -0.64
C GLN A 110 -5.05 29.60 0.21
N TRP A 111 -5.04 28.76 1.24
CA TRP A 111 -6.18 28.51 2.12
C TRP A 111 -5.94 29.17 3.48
N GLN A 112 -6.44 30.40 3.64
CA GLN A 112 -6.35 31.17 4.89
C GLN A 112 -6.80 30.33 6.09
N GLU A 113 -5.83 29.93 6.93
CA GLU A 113 -5.97 29.15 8.19
C GLU A 113 -6.36 27.67 8.05
N ARG A 114 -6.45 27.11 6.84
CA ARG A 114 -6.69 25.67 6.63
C ARG A 114 -5.51 25.05 5.90
N VAL A 115 -5.19 23.81 6.26
CA VAL A 115 -4.18 23.01 5.59
C VAL A 115 -4.83 21.81 4.92
N PHE A 116 -4.26 21.39 3.79
CA PHE A 116 -4.66 20.13 3.17
C PHE A 116 -3.92 18.98 3.86
N VAL A 117 -4.68 18.05 4.42
CA VAL A 117 -4.14 16.89 5.13
C VAL A 117 -4.39 15.58 4.40
N GLY A 118 -4.99 15.58 3.20
CA GLY A 118 -5.17 14.37 2.39
C GLY A 118 -5.66 13.16 3.20
N ALA A 119 -6.82 13.26 3.85
CA ALA A 119 -7.29 12.22 4.77
C ALA A 119 -7.53 10.89 4.06
N THR A 120 -8.27 10.92 2.95
CA THR A 120 -8.45 9.75 2.07
C THR A 120 -7.27 9.52 1.13
N ASP A 121 -6.35 10.49 1.07
CA ASP A 121 -5.41 10.74 -0.04
C ASP A 121 -4.00 11.06 0.51
N SER A 122 -3.26 10.10 1.06
CA SER A 122 -3.65 8.71 1.36
C SER A 122 -3.39 8.33 2.83
N ALA A 123 -3.77 9.20 3.78
CA ALA A 123 -3.57 8.94 5.21
C ALA A 123 -4.34 7.71 5.71
N VAL A 124 -5.59 7.52 5.27
CA VAL A 124 -6.39 6.32 5.58
C VAL A 124 -5.77 5.05 4.97
N PRO A 125 -5.41 4.99 3.67
CA PRO A 125 -4.62 3.89 3.12
C PRO A 125 -3.34 3.56 3.91
N CYS A 126 -2.56 4.57 4.31
CA CYS A 126 -1.38 4.38 5.15
C CYS A 126 -1.74 3.68 6.47
N ALA A 127 -2.75 4.19 7.18
CA ALA A 127 -3.21 3.63 8.44
C ALA A 127 -3.78 2.21 8.30
N MET A 128 -4.49 1.91 7.21
CA MET A 128 -5.00 0.56 6.90
C MET A 128 -3.86 -0.45 6.74
N ILE A 129 -2.76 -0.07 6.08
CA ILE A 129 -1.59 -0.94 5.91
C ILE A 129 -0.90 -1.18 7.27
N LEU A 130 -0.73 -0.14 8.09
CA LEU A 130 -0.15 -0.26 9.43
C LEU A 130 -1.01 -1.16 10.35
N GLU A 131 -2.33 -0.97 10.32
CA GLU A 131 -3.28 -1.79 11.08
C GLU A 131 -3.28 -3.24 10.60
N LEU A 132 -3.18 -3.50 9.30
CA LEU A 132 -3.03 -4.86 8.78
C LEU A 132 -1.76 -5.52 9.32
N ALA A 133 -0.64 -4.81 9.31
CA ALA A 133 0.63 -5.31 9.84
C ALA A 133 0.52 -5.63 11.34
N ARG A 134 -0.14 -4.77 12.13
CA ARG A 134 -0.39 -4.97 13.57
C ARG A 134 -1.36 -6.13 13.84
N ALA A 135 -2.54 -6.13 13.23
CA ALA A 135 -3.59 -7.13 13.45
C ALA A 135 -3.16 -8.55 13.05
N LEU A 136 -2.23 -8.65 12.08
CA LEU A 136 -1.68 -9.91 11.60
C LEU A 136 -0.29 -10.22 12.14
N ASP A 137 0.28 -9.40 13.04
CA ASP A 137 1.68 -9.47 13.49
C ASP A 137 2.11 -10.90 13.88
N ASN A 138 1.35 -11.56 14.75
CA ASN A 138 1.61 -12.94 15.17
C ASN A 138 1.60 -13.95 13.99
N LYS A 139 0.71 -13.76 13.01
CA LYS A 139 0.63 -14.64 11.83
C LYS A 139 1.76 -14.37 10.84
N LEU A 140 2.14 -13.10 10.69
CA LEU A 140 3.25 -12.67 9.84
C LEU A 140 4.59 -13.11 10.43
N GLN A 141 4.76 -13.08 11.75
CA GLN A 141 5.95 -13.63 12.41
C GLN A 141 6.18 -15.10 12.05
N LEU A 142 5.10 -15.90 11.97
CA LEU A 142 5.19 -17.29 11.53
C LEU A 142 5.72 -17.40 10.10
N ILE A 143 5.52 -16.40 9.23
CA ILE A 143 6.13 -16.32 7.88
C ILE A 143 7.66 -16.40 7.94
N LYS A 144 8.31 -15.85 8.96
CA LYS A 144 9.77 -15.97 9.11
C LYS A 144 10.20 -17.23 9.86
N THR A 145 9.45 -17.63 10.89
CA THR A 145 9.93 -18.60 11.89
C THR A 145 9.49 -20.05 11.63
N SER A 146 8.48 -20.29 10.79
CA SER A 146 7.98 -21.65 10.58
C SER A 146 8.92 -22.51 9.74
N SER A 147 9.23 -23.71 10.22
CA SER A 147 10.01 -24.74 9.52
C SER A 147 9.21 -25.57 8.51
N THR A 148 7.91 -25.29 8.35
CA THR A 148 7.05 -25.98 7.38
C THR A 148 7.41 -25.58 5.95
N SER A 149 7.40 -26.56 5.03
CA SER A 149 7.52 -26.30 3.59
C SER A 149 6.44 -25.30 3.14
N ARG A 150 6.88 -24.15 2.63
CA ARG A 150 6.01 -23.06 2.15
C ARG A 150 6.49 -22.59 0.79
N PRO A 151 5.60 -21.99 -0.02
CA PRO A 151 6.03 -21.26 -1.18
C PRO A 151 7.03 -20.17 -0.77
N ASP A 152 8.02 -19.94 -1.61
CA ASP A 152 9.00 -18.87 -1.50
C ASP A 152 8.33 -17.52 -1.82
N LEU A 153 7.46 -17.08 -0.91
CA LEU A 153 6.56 -15.93 -1.01
C LEU A 153 6.40 -15.27 0.37
N SER A 154 6.60 -13.95 0.42
CA SER A 154 6.43 -13.14 1.63
C SER A 154 5.58 -11.89 1.36
N LEU A 155 5.57 -10.94 2.29
CA LEU A 155 4.84 -9.67 2.22
C LEU A 155 5.83 -8.50 2.21
N GLN A 156 5.52 -7.49 1.39
CA GLN A 156 6.22 -6.21 1.35
C GLN A 156 5.21 -5.07 1.37
N LEU A 157 5.54 -4.00 2.07
CA LEU A 157 4.75 -2.79 2.19
C LEU A 157 5.56 -1.64 1.58
N ILE A 158 4.94 -0.82 0.74
CA ILE A 158 5.59 0.35 0.14
C ILE A 158 4.76 1.59 0.43
N PHE A 159 5.40 2.59 1.02
CA PHE A 159 4.83 3.92 1.19
C PHE A 159 5.60 4.88 0.28
N PHE A 160 4.98 5.26 -0.84
CA PHE A 160 5.59 6.14 -1.83
C PHE A 160 5.61 7.59 -1.34
N ASP A 161 6.65 8.33 -1.70
CA ASP A 161 6.74 9.77 -1.50
C ASP A 161 6.65 10.50 -2.84
N GLY A 162 5.96 11.64 -2.85
CA GLY A 162 5.78 12.46 -4.03
C GLY A 162 4.98 11.77 -5.12
N GLU A 163 3.88 11.12 -4.78
CA GLU A 163 2.86 10.76 -5.78
C GLU A 163 2.35 12.03 -6.45
N GLU A 164 2.08 13.06 -5.63
CA GLU A 164 1.37 14.24 -6.05
C GLU A 164 2.21 15.16 -6.93
N ALA A 165 1.52 15.81 -7.87
CA ALA A 165 2.08 16.94 -8.60
C ALA A 165 2.23 18.16 -7.68
N PHE A 166 3.35 18.87 -7.77
CA PHE A 166 3.53 20.14 -7.06
C PHE A 166 2.69 21.27 -7.63
N VAL A 167 2.47 21.29 -8.95
CA VAL A 167 1.71 22.34 -9.63
C VAL A 167 0.65 21.77 -10.54
N ARG A 168 1.06 21.03 -11.58
CA ARG A 168 0.13 20.46 -12.57
C ARG A 168 0.61 19.08 -12.95
N TRP A 169 -0.28 18.11 -12.73
CA TRP A 169 -0.05 16.72 -13.11
C TRP A 169 0.48 16.62 -14.54
N SER A 170 1.68 16.06 -14.65
CA SER A 170 2.37 15.82 -15.91
C SER A 170 3.39 14.70 -15.75
N PRO A 171 3.93 14.12 -16.84
CA PRO A 171 4.95 13.08 -16.76
C PRO A 171 6.20 13.47 -15.95
N SER A 172 6.49 14.77 -15.79
CA SER A 172 7.62 15.30 -15.02
C SER A 172 7.25 15.89 -13.65
N ASP A 173 5.96 16.05 -13.37
CA ASP A 173 5.40 16.61 -12.13
C ASP A 173 4.29 15.69 -11.61
N SER A 174 4.70 14.50 -11.18
CA SER A 174 3.89 13.42 -10.59
C SER A 174 4.75 12.17 -10.37
N LEU A 175 4.31 11.27 -9.50
CA LEU A 175 4.82 9.90 -9.37
C LEU A 175 6.34 9.84 -9.17
N TYR A 176 6.90 10.79 -8.41
CA TYR A 176 8.33 10.93 -8.19
C TYR A 176 8.91 9.66 -7.57
N GLY A 177 8.33 9.24 -6.44
CA GLY A 177 8.74 8.07 -5.67
C GLY A 177 8.60 6.76 -6.44
N SER A 178 7.43 6.49 -7.00
CA SER A 178 7.15 5.26 -7.74
C SER A 178 7.95 5.14 -9.03
N LYS A 179 8.16 6.22 -9.79
CA LYS A 179 9.04 6.20 -10.99
C LYS A 179 10.49 5.86 -10.61
N HIS A 180 10.99 6.44 -9.52
CA HIS A 180 12.33 6.15 -9.02
C HIS A 180 12.45 4.68 -8.58
N LEU A 181 11.54 4.23 -7.72
CA LEU A 181 11.60 2.89 -7.14
C LEU A 181 11.42 1.80 -8.20
N ALA A 182 10.47 1.94 -9.13
CA ALA A 182 10.30 0.97 -10.21
C ALA A 182 11.55 0.86 -11.09
N GLN A 183 12.25 1.98 -11.34
CA GLN A 183 13.52 1.96 -12.07
C GLN A 183 14.62 1.27 -11.28
N LYS A 184 14.74 1.56 -9.98
CA LYS A 184 15.70 0.92 -9.07
C LYS A 184 15.48 -0.59 -8.99
N MET A 185 14.24 -1.03 -8.84
CA MET A 185 13.87 -2.45 -8.72
C MET A 185 14.18 -3.23 -10.00
N VAL A 186 14.03 -2.64 -11.19
CA VAL A 186 14.45 -3.29 -12.46
C VAL A 186 15.96 -3.47 -12.54
N SER A 187 16.73 -2.51 -12.02
CA SER A 187 18.20 -2.58 -12.02
C SER A 187 18.79 -3.44 -10.89
N THR A 188 17.98 -3.87 -9.92
CA THR A 188 18.46 -4.58 -8.73
C THR A 188 18.21 -6.08 -8.87
N PRO A 189 19.26 -6.92 -8.94
CA PRO A 189 19.09 -8.36 -9.02
C PRO A 189 18.32 -8.95 -7.83
N HIS A 190 17.42 -9.89 -8.10
CA HIS A 190 16.65 -10.56 -7.06
C HIS A 190 16.34 -12.01 -7.44
N PRO A 191 16.60 -13.01 -6.58
CA PRO A 191 17.23 -12.89 -5.26
C PRO A 191 18.69 -12.39 -5.38
N PRO A 192 19.35 -11.98 -4.26
CA PRO A 192 20.73 -11.52 -4.29
C PRO A 192 21.66 -12.49 -5.02
N GLY A 193 22.44 -11.96 -5.97
CA GLY A 193 23.32 -12.75 -6.84
C GLY A 193 22.69 -13.34 -8.09
N SER A 194 21.38 -13.13 -8.33
CA SER A 194 20.76 -13.49 -9.61
C SER A 194 21.40 -12.74 -10.77
N THR A 195 21.55 -13.40 -11.92
CA THR A 195 22.04 -12.79 -13.17
C THR A 195 20.93 -12.65 -14.21
N THR A 196 19.75 -13.18 -13.94
CA THR A 196 18.64 -13.29 -14.90
C THR A 196 17.34 -12.69 -14.40
N THR A 197 17.24 -12.38 -13.11
CA THR A 197 16.02 -11.83 -12.49
C THR A 197 16.27 -10.62 -11.61
N ASN A 198 15.28 -9.74 -11.49
CA ASN A 198 15.34 -8.50 -10.72
C ASN A 198 14.18 -8.35 -9.71
N GLN A 199 14.24 -7.35 -8.83
CA GLN A 199 13.25 -7.16 -7.76
C GLN A 199 11.83 -6.98 -8.30
N LEU A 200 11.67 -6.32 -9.46
CA LEU A 200 10.34 -6.11 -10.06
C LEU A 200 9.68 -7.45 -10.43
N GLN A 201 10.45 -8.41 -10.95
CA GLN A 201 9.95 -9.76 -11.24
C GLN A 201 9.62 -10.58 -9.98
N GLY A 202 10.08 -10.15 -8.80
CA GLY A 202 9.67 -10.71 -7.51
C GLY A 202 8.31 -10.22 -7.04
N ILE A 203 7.74 -9.16 -7.63
CA ILE A 203 6.40 -8.68 -7.27
C ILE A 203 5.35 -9.62 -7.88
N ASP A 204 4.67 -10.38 -7.03
CA ASP A 204 3.60 -11.31 -7.44
C ASP A 204 2.32 -10.55 -7.83
N LEU A 205 2.03 -9.48 -7.08
CA LEU A 205 0.90 -8.58 -7.24
C LEU A 205 1.18 -7.29 -6.47
N LEU A 206 1.02 -6.14 -7.12
CA LEU A 206 0.97 -4.83 -6.47
C LEU A 206 -0.50 -4.48 -6.19
N VAL A 207 -0.87 -4.38 -4.91
CA VAL A 207 -2.17 -3.91 -4.45
C VAL A 207 -1.99 -2.49 -3.94
N LEU A 208 -2.30 -1.52 -4.79
CA LEU A 208 -2.22 -0.09 -4.48
C LEU A 208 -3.56 0.38 -3.87
N LEU A 209 -3.49 1.01 -2.70
CA LEU A 209 -4.63 1.60 -1.99
C LEU A 209 -4.53 3.10 -2.11
N ASP A 210 -5.58 3.72 -2.65
CA ASP A 210 -5.67 5.17 -2.82
C ASP A 210 -7.15 5.63 -2.74
N LEU A 211 -7.35 6.87 -2.30
CA LEU A 211 -8.65 7.53 -2.16
C LEU A 211 -9.70 6.75 -1.33
N ILE A 212 -9.26 6.05 -0.27
CA ILE A 212 -10.13 5.26 0.61
C ILE A 212 -10.52 6.06 1.87
N GLY A 213 -11.79 5.99 2.27
CA GLY A 213 -12.29 6.54 3.55
C GLY A 213 -13.60 7.33 3.44
N ALA A 214 -13.99 7.71 2.23
CA ALA A 214 -15.31 8.28 1.96
C ALA A 214 -16.43 7.22 2.04
N PRO A 215 -17.69 7.60 2.32
CA PRO A 215 -18.79 6.65 2.39
C PRO A 215 -19.19 6.12 1.00
N ASN A 216 -19.56 4.83 0.95
CA ASN A 216 -20.01 4.12 -0.26
C ASN A 216 -18.99 4.18 -1.43
N PRO A 217 -17.71 3.79 -1.21
CA PRO A 217 -16.75 3.73 -2.30
C PRO A 217 -17.17 2.67 -3.32
N VAL A 218 -16.81 2.89 -4.58
CA VAL A 218 -17.02 1.94 -5.67
C VAL A 218 -15.67 1.66 -6.32
N PHE A 219 -15.19 0.44 -6.15
CA PHE A 219 -13.97 -0.05 -6.79
C PHE A 219 -14.38 -0.84 -8.04
N PRO A 220 -14.05 -0.37 -9.25
CA PRO A 220 -14.23 -1.16 -10.46
C PRO A 220 -13.03 -2.08 -10.71
N ASN A 221 -13.18 -3.01 -11.65
CA ASN A 221 -12.07 -3.81 -12.12
C ASN A 221 -11.31 -3.07 -13.24
N TYR A 222 -10.04 -2.75 -12.99
CA TYR A 222 -9.18 -2.03 -13.94
C TYR A 222 -8.38 -2.96 -14.88
N PHE A 223 -7.96 -4.13 -14.41
CA PHE A 223 -6.95 -4.94 -15.11
C PHE A 223 -7.37 -6.40 -15.32
N PRO A 224 -7.49 -6.87 -16.58
CA PRO A 224 -7.85 -8.26 -16.87
C PRO A 224 -6.88 -9.31 -16.30
N ASN A 225 -5.58 -8.99 -16.17
CA ASN A 225 -4.56 -9.91 -15.66
C ASN A 225 -4.65 -10.12 -14.13
N THR A 226 -5.34 -9.26 -13.38
CA THR A 226 -5.54 -9.37 -11.92
C THR A 226 -6.99 -9.66 -11.52
N ILE A 227 -7.90 -9.82 -12.50
CA ILE A 227 -9.34 -10.03 -12.26
C ILE A 227 -9.66 -11.12 -11.24
N ARG A 228 -8.93 -12.25 -11.27
CA ARG A 228 -9.17 -13.36 -10.33
C ARG A 228 -8.93 -12.95 -8.87
N TRP A 229 -8.00 -12.03 -8.63
CA TRP A 229 -7.72 -11.49 -7.30
C TRP A 229 -8.73 -10.44 -6.91
N PHE A 230 -9.19 -9.61 -7.85
CA PHE A 230 -10.31 -8.71 -7.64
C PHE A 230 -11.60 -9.49 -7.25
N GLN A 231 -11.89 -10.59 -7.95
CA GLN A 231 -13.00 -11.50 -7.61
C GLN A 231 -12.85 -12.14 -6.22
N ARG A 232 -11.62 -12.28 -5.70
CA ARG A 232 -11.42 -12.71 -4.31
C ARG A 232 -11.84 -11.63 -3.33
N LEU A 233 -11.62 -10.35 -3.62
CA LEU A 233 -12.13 -9.24 -2.78
C LEU A 233 -13.66 -9.24 -2.75
N GLN A 234 -14.32 -9.42 -3.91
CA GLN A 234 -15.77 -9.56 -4.00
C GLN A 234 -16.30 -10.73 -3.15
N ALA A 235 -15.66 -11.90 -3.26
CA ALA A 235 -16.06 -13.08 -2.49
C ALA A 235 -15.83 -12.90 -0.99
N ILE A 236 -14.76 -12.22 -0.58
CA ILE A 236 -14.48 -11.92 0.83
C ILE A 236 -15.49 -10.93 1.39
N GLU A 237 -15.82 -9.85 0.65
CA GLU A 237 -16.86 -8.89 1.02
C GLU A 237 -18.21 -9.59 1.23
N GLN A 238 -18.63 -10.42 0.27
CA GLN A 238 -19.89 -11.16 0.37
C GLN A 238 -19.90 -12.11 1.57
N GLU A 239 -18.80 -12.83 1.84
CA GLU A 239 -18.72 -13.75 2.96
C GLU A 239 -18.76 -13.02 4.32
N LEU A 240 -17.99 -11.94 4.46
CA LEU A 240 -18.01 -11.11 5.67
C LEU A 240 -19.40 -10.51 5.91
N HIS A 241 -20.11 -10.11 4.85
CA HIS A 241 -21.48 -9.65 4.95
C HIS A 241 -22.43 -10.77 5.42
N ASN A 242 -22.37 -11.95 4.80
CA ASN A 242 -23.21 -13.10 5.17
C ASN A 242 -23.00 -13.58 6.62
N MET A 243 -21.83 -13.29 7.18
CA MET A 243 -21.46 -13.62 8.56
C MET A 243 -21.76 -12.49 9.56
N ASP A 244 -22.41 -11.40 9.14
CA ASP A 244 -22.67 -10.19 9.95
C ASP A 244 -21.40 -9.55 10.54
N LEU A 245 -20.27 -9.66 9.84
CA LEU A 245 -18.98 -9.12 10.28
C LEU A 245 -18.70 -7.70 9.73
N LEU A 246 -19.53 -7.19 8.82
CA LEU A 246 -19.43 -5.83 8.30
C LEU A 246 -20.43 -4.90 9.01
N LYS A 247 -19.98 -3.70 9.38
CA LYS A 247 -20.83 -2.67 10.02
C LYS A 247 -21.43 -1.74 8.96
N ASN A 248 -22.72 -1.45 9.06
CA ASN A 248 -23.46 -0.54 8.17
C ASN A 248 -23.31 -0.86 6.67
N HIS A 249 -23.14 -2.14 6.33
CA HIS A 249 -22.96 -2.63 4.96
C HIS A 249 -24.27 -3.20 4.41
N SER A 250 -24.61 -2.87 3.17
CA SER A 250 -25.80 -3.37 2.47
C SER A 250 -25.41 -4.21 1.25
N VAL A 251 -26.13 -5.32 1.00
CA VAL A 251 -25.97 -6.14 -0.23
C VAL A 251 -26.16 -5.30 -1.50
N GLU A 252 -27.02 -4.28 -1.46
CA GLU A 252 -27.28 -3.42 -2.61
C GLU A 252 -26.10 -2.48 -2.93
N ARG A 253 -25.14 -2.34 -2.02
CA ARG A 253 -24.02 -1.39 -2.10
C ARG A 253 -22.69 -2.04 -1.77
N GLN A 254 -22.38 -3.10 -2.50
CA GLN A 254 -21.04 -3.70 -2.49
C GLN A 254 -19.99 -2.68 -2.97
N TYR A 255 -18.85 -2.65 -2.31
CA TYR A 255 -17.72 -1.82 -2.69
C TYR A 255 -17.06 -2.34 -3.97
N PHE A 256 -16.89 -3.65 -4.12
CA PHE A 256 -16.17 -4.24 -5.25
C PHE A 256 -17.11 -4.65 -6.39
N GLN A 257 -17.21 -3.79 -7.41
CA GLN A 257 -18.19 -3.94 -8.50
C GLN A 257 -17.69 -4.84 -9.64
N THR A 258 -18.63 -5.53 -10.31
CA THR A 258 -18.34 -6.39 -11.47
C THR A 258 -18.02 -5.60 -12.75
N THR A 259 -18.30 -4.30 -12.77
CA THR A 259 -18.07 -3.43 -13.92
C THR A 259 -16.58 -3.22 -14.15
N PHE A 260 -16.16 -3.40 -15.40
CA PHE A 260 -14.84 -2.99 -15.84
C PHE A 260 -14.78 -1.47 -16.02
N HIS A 261 -13.74 -0.85 -15.48
CA HIS A 261 -13.41 0.52 -15.81
C HIS A 261 -12.57 0.55 -17.09
N ARG A 262 -12.92 1.43 -18.03
CA ARG A 262 -12.21 1.57 -19.32
C ARG A 262 -11.28 2.78 -19.38
N GLY A 263 -11.29 3.63 -18.36
CA GLY A 263 -10.37 4.77 -18.23
C GLY A 263 -9.01 4.33 -17.67
N LEU A 264 -7.97 5.03 -18.08
CA LEU A 264 -6.67 4.97 -17.40
C LEU A 264 -6.70 5.97 -16.25
N VAL A 265 -6.34 5.51 -15.05
CA VAL A 265 -6.04 6.36 -13.90
C VAL A 265 -4.52 6.36 -13.78
N GLU A 266 -3.89 7.53 -13.88
CA GLU A 266 -2.46 7.64 -13.61
C GLU A 266 -2.27 7.75 -12.10
N ASP A 267 -1.41 6.90 -11.55
CA ASP A 267 -1.15 6.73 -10.12
C ASP A 267 0.14 5.88 -9.97
N ASP A 268 0.63 5.64 -8.76
CA ASP A 268 1.91 5.02 -8.43
C ASP A 268 2.11 3.61 -9.02
N HIS A 269 1.04 2.93 -9.44
CA HIS A 269 1.14 1.64 -10.12
C HIS A 269 1.67 1.77 -11.55
N VAL A 270 1.54 2.92 -12.22
CA VAL A 270 1.86 3.10 -13.65
C VAL A 270 3.32 2.73 -13.96
N PRO A 271 4.35 3.20 -13.21
CA PRO A 271 5.73 2.82 -13.49
C PRO A 271 6.01 1.32 -13.38
N PHE A 272 5.27 0.61 -12.53
CA PHE A 272 5.37 -0.84 -12.36
C PHE A 272 4.63 -1.58 -13.48
N LEU A 273 3.38 -1.20 -13.75
CA LEU A 273 2.54 -1.78 -14.80
C LEU A 273 3.19 -1.72 -16.20
N LEU A 274 3.91 -0.63 -16.50
CA LEU A 274 4.62 -0.48 -17.77
C LEU A 274 5.83 -1.42 -17.91
N ARG A 275 6.22 -2.13 -16.84
CA ARG A 275 7.40 -3.00 -16.77
C ARG A 275 7.07 -4.48 -16.56
N GLY A 276 5.80 -4.85 -16.42
CA GLY A 276 5.34 -6.25 -16.29
C GLY A 276 4.20 -6.40 -15.31
#